data_AF-A0A4U2PZ39-F1
#
_entry.id   AF-A0A4U2PZ39-F1
#
_cell.length_a   1.000
_cell.length_b   1.000
_cell.length_c   1.000
_cell.angle_alpha   90.00
_cell.angle_beta   90.00
_cell.angle_gamma   90.00
#
_symmetry.space_group_name_H-M   'P 1'
#
loop_
_entity.id
_entity.type
_entity.pdbx_description
1 polymer ?
#
loop_
_entity_poly.entity_id
_entity_poly.type
_entity_poly.pdbx_seq_one_letter_code
_entity_poly.pdbx_strand_id
1 'polypeptide(L)'
;MLPKILNILGILLVAVAISMLEVPYMRKKRLKKELWLFSILLLLGVGISIAKALSWFIPTPLDWIAAVYRPFSDFLTHIGLIK
;
A
#
# COMPACT_ATOMS: atom_id res chain seq x y z
N MET A 1 17.39 -6.64 -11.54
CA MET A 1 17.60 -5.37 -10.78
C MET A 1 17.08 -4.16 -11.55
N LEU A 2 17.42 -4.01 -12.84
CA LEU A 2 16.89 -2.98 -13.75
C LEU A 2 15.35 -2.76 -13.73
N PRO A 3 14.49 -3.81 -13.79
CA PRO A 3 13.04 -3.61 -13.84
C PRO A 3 12.44 -3.08 -12.54
N LYS A 4 13.05 -3.38 -11.39
CA LYS A 4 12.60 -2.87 -10.09
C LYS A 4 12.83 -1.35 -9.98
N ILE A 5 13.96 -0.87 -10.48
CA ILE A 5 14.31 0.56 -10.51
C ILE A 5 13.38 1.35 -11.44
N LEU A 6 13.01 0.78 -12.59
CA LEU A 6 12.07 1.42 -13.51
C LEU A 6 10.67 1.61 -12.89
N ASN A 7 10.20 0.61 -12.14
CA ASN A 7 8.93 0.69 -11.42
C ASN A 7 8.97 1.79 -10.34
N ILE A 8 10.05 1.85 -9.55
CA ILE A 8 10.23 2.86 -8.50
C ILE A 8 10.29 4.27 -9.10
N LEU A 9 11.01 4.45 -10.21
CA LEU A 9 11.06 5.71 -10.96
C LEU A 9 9.68 6.14 -11.43
N GLY A 10 8.88 5.23 -11.98
CA GLY A 10 7.50 5.53 -12.39
C GLY A 10 6.63 5.98 -11.22
N ILE A 11 6.70 5.29 -10.09
CA ILE A 11 5.95 5.63 -8.87
C ILE A 11 6.34 7.03 -8.37
N LEU A 12 7.65 7.32 -8.30
CA LEU A 12 8.16 8.63 -7.89
C LEU A 12 7.72 9.75 -8.84
N LEU A 13 7.76 9.50 -10.15
CA LEU A 13 7.39 10.49 -11.16
C LEU A 13 5.90 10.86 -11.06
N VAL A 14 5.03 9.87 -10.84
CA VAL A 14 3.61 10.11 -10.56
C VAL A 14 3.42 10.87 -9.24
N ALA A 15 4.12 10.50 -8.17
CA ALA A 15 4.01 11.19 -6.89
C ALA A 15 4.45 12.67 -6.96
N VAL A 16 5.50 12.96 -7.74
CA VAL A 16 5.95 14.33 -8.02
C VAL A 16 4.90 15.11 -8.83
N ALA A 17 4.34 14.50 -9.87
CA ALA A 17 3.30 15.14 -10.69
C ALA A 17 2.05 15.50 -9.86
N ILE A 18 1.58 14.57 -9.02
CA ILE A 18 0.45 14.80 -8.11
C ILE A 18 0.79 15.93 -7.12
N SER A 19 1.96 15.87 -6.50
CA SER A 19 2.42 16.90 -5.56
C SER A 19 2.53 18.28 -6.21
N MET A 20 2.99 18.37 -7.45
CA MET A 20 3.08 19.63 -8.19
C MET A 20 1.71 20.27 -8.46
N LEU A 21 0.63 19.51 -8.52
CA LEU A 21 -0.73 20.04 -8.71
C LEU A 21 -1.39 20.37 -7.36
N GLU A 22 -1.34 19.45 -6.41
CA GLU A 22 -2.08 19.57 -5.14
C GLU A 22 -1.39 20.46 -4.11
N VAL A 23 -0.05 20.42 -3.99
CA VAL A 23 0.70 21.26 -3.03
C VAL A 23 0.49 22.77 -3.27
N PRO A 24 0.63 23.32 -4.50
CA PRO A 24 0.40 24.75 -4.69
C PRO A 24 -1.07 25.13 -4.51
N TYR A 25 -2.01 24.26 -4.87
CA TYR A 25 -3.43 24.48 -4.64
C TYR A 25 -3.76 24.61 -3.14
N MET A 26 -3.28 23.66 -2.33
CA MET A 26 -3.48 23.65 -0.87
C MET A 26 -2.73 24.80 -0.18
N ARG A 27 -1.52 25.15 -0.64
CA ARG A 27 -0.79 26.33 -0.15
C ARG A 27 -1.53 27.63 -0.43
N LYS A 28 -2.06 27.82 -1.64
CA LYS A 28 -2.85 29.02 -2.02
C LYS A 28 -4.10 29.16 -1.14
N LYS A 29 -4.77 28.05 -0.82
CA LYS A 29 -5.96 28.04 0.04
C LYS A 29 -5.65 28.01 1.56
N ARG A 30 -4.37 28.06 1.97
CA ARG A 30 -3.92 27.94 3.37
C ARG A 30 -4.42 26.68 4.11
N LEU A 31 -4.67 25.59 3.38
CA LEU A 31 -5.22 24.34 3.91
C LEU A 31 -4.12 23.48 4.54
N LYS A 32 -3.59 23.91 5.69
CA LYS A 32 -2.48 23.21 6.37
C LYS A 32 -2.84 21.78 6.81
N LYS A 33 -4.09 21.56 7.25
CA LYS A 33 -4.58 20.23 7.67
C LYS A 33 -4.67 19.26 6.49
N GLU A 34 -5.22 19.72 5.37
CA GLU A 34 -5.32 18.91 4.16
C GLU A 34 -3.95 18.60 3.57
N LEU A 35 -3.03 19.57 3.55
CA LEU A 35 -1.65 19.34 3.11
C LEU A 35 -0.96 18.24 3.95
N TRP A 36 -1.22 18.22 5.26
CA TRP A 36 -0.67 17.21 6.15
C TRP A 36 -1.26 15.83 5.87
N LEU A 37 -2.59 15.73 5.74
CA LEU A 37 -3.27 14.47 5.41
C LEU A 37 -2.85 13.95 4.03
N PHE A 38 -2.78 14.83 3.03
CA PHE A 38 -2.30 14.53 1.69
C PHE A 38 -0.88 13.99 1.71
N SER A 39 0.04 14.67 2.42
CA SER A 39 1.43 14.24 2.51
C SER A 39 1.56 12.86 3.15
N ILE A 40 0.82 12.60 4.24
CA ILE A 40 0.80 11.27 4.89
C ILE A 40 0.27 10.21 3.93
N LEU A 41 -0.85 10.49 3.26
CA LEU A 41 -1.48 9.52 2.36
C LEU A 41 -0.61 9.25 1.14
N LEU A 42 0.05 10.27 0.59
CA LEU A 42 1.00 10.15 -0.50
C LEU A 42 2.23 9.34 -0.07
N LEU A 43 2.80 9.61 1.10
CA LEU A 43 3.91 8.84 1.67
C LEU A 43 3.55 7.38 1.88
N LEU A 44 2.37 7.09 2.42
CA LEU A 44 1.88 5.73 2.59
C LEU A 44 1.70 5.02 1.26
N GLY A 45 1.05 5.66 0.28
CA GLY A 45 0.84 5.08 -1.05
C GLY A 45 2.15 4.80 -1.78
N VAL A 46 3.09 5.75 -1.75
CA VAL A 46 4.43 5.59 -2.35
C VAL A 46 5.21 4.51 -1.60
N GLY A 47 5.20 4.52 -0.27
CA GLY A 47 5.89 3.54 0.56
C GLY A 47 5.42 2.11 0.30
N ILE A 48 4.10 1.88 0.27
CA ILE A 48 3.50 0.58 -0.08
C ILE A 48 3.88 0.16 -1.50
N SER A 49 3.85 1.09 -2.45
CA SER A 49 4.18 0.81 -3.85
C SER A 49 5.66 0.43 -4.03
N ILE A 50 6.56 1.12 -3.33
CA ILE A 50 8.00 0.80 -3.30
C ILE A 50 8.23 -0.55 -2.62
N ALA A 51 7.60 -0.81 -1.47
CA ALA A 51 7.71 -2.08 -0.77
C ALA A 51 7.25 -3.25 -1.66
N LYS A 52 6.15 -3.08 -2.40
CA LYS A 52 5.69 -4.04 -3.41
C LYS A 52 6.70 -4.21 -4.55
N ALA A 53 7.28 -3.13 -5.06
CA ALA A 53 8.30 -3.18 -6.12
C ALA A 53 9.60 -3.88 -5.67
N LEU A 54 9.95 -3.81 -4.39
CA LEU A 54 11.07 -4.54 -3.81
C LEU A 54 10.77 -6.04 -3.66
N SER A 55 9.54 -6.48 -3.92
CA SER A 55 9.03 -7.83 -3.60
C SER A 55 9.00 -8.10 -2.10
N TRP A 56 8.82 -7.06 -1.28
CA TRP A 56 8.54 -7.25 0.13
C TRP A 56 7.20 -7.98 0.27
N PHE A 57 7.18 -9.02 1.09
CA PHE A 57 5.96 -9.81 1.31
C PHE A 57 4.98 -8.98 2.13
N ILE A 58 4.10 -8.26 1.43
CA ILE A 58 2.97 -7.56 2.03
C ILE A 58 1.83 -8.57 2.04
N PRO A 59 1.44 -9.10 3.21
CA PRO A 59 0.32 -10.05 3.28
C PRO A 59 -0.92 -9.35 2.74
N THR A 60 -1.58 -10.01 1.79
CA THR A 60 -2.81 -9.50 1.20
C THR A 60 -3.94 -9.56 2.22
N PRO A 61 -5.01 -8.77 2.06
CA PRO A 61 -6.20 -8.90 2.91
C PRO A 61 -6.77 -10.32 2.90
N LEU A 62 -6.59 -11.03 1.78
CA LEU A 62 -6.99 -12.42 1.63
C LEU A 62 -6.13 -13.35 2.50
N ASP A 63 -4.83 -13.07 2.64
CA ASP A 63 -3.95 -13.79 3.57
C ASP A 63 -4.34 -13.57 5.02
N TRP A 64 -4.84 -12.37 5.36
CA TRP A 64 -5.34 -12.08 6.70
C TRP A 64 -6.63 -12.85 7.00
N ILE A 65 -7.56 -12.87 6.05
CA ILE A 65 -8.77 -13.68 6.15
C ILE A 65 -8.37 -15.15 6.27
N ALA A 66 -7.46 -15.64 5.43
CA ALA A 66 -6.96 -17.02 5.50
C ALA A 66 -6.29 -17.33 6.84
N ALA A 67 -5.56 -16.40 7.46
CA ALA A 67 -4.96 -16.58 8.77
C ALA A 67 -6.02 -16.71 9.89
N VAL A 68 -7.11 -15.95 9.81
CA VAL A 68 -8.24 -16.06 10.75
C VAL A 68 -9.03 -17.35 10.53
N TYR A 69 -9.21 -17.77 9.28
CA TYR A 69 -9.97 -18.99 8.93
C TYR A 69 -9.15 -20.28 9.08
N ARG A 70 -7.82 -20.22 8.99
CA ARG A 70 -6.92 -21.37 9.19
C ARG A 70 -7.22 -22.20 10.44
N PRO A 71 -7.28 -21.62 11.66
CA PRO A 71 -7.57 -22.41 12.85
C PRO A 71 -8.94 -23.09 12.81
N PHE A 72 -9.92 -22.48 12.14
CA PHE A 72 -11.23 -23.07 11.95
C PHE A 72 -11.19 -24.22 10.92
N SER A 73 -10.49 -24.03 9.80
CA SER A 73 -10.25 -25.08 8.81
C SER A 73 -9.47 -26.26 9.39
N ASP A 74 -8.43 -26.00 10.19
CA ASP A 74 -7.62 -27.03 10.86
C ASP A 74 -8.47 -27.81 11.87
N PHE A 75 -9.34 -27.13 12.63
CA PHE A 75 -10.28 -27.78 13.54
C PHE A 75 -11.24 -28.71 12.78
N LEU A 76 -11.85 -28.22 11.70
CA LEU A 76 -12.76 -29.00 10.86
C LEU A 76 -12.07 -30.19 10.17
N THR A 77 -10.80 -30.04 9.80
CA THR A 77 -9.96 -31.11 9.25
C THR A 77 -9.63 -32.16 10.32
N HIS A 78 -9.30 -31.72 11.53
CA HIS A 78 -8.96 -32.62 12.64
C HIS A 78 -10.15 -33.47 13.09
N ILE A 79 -11.38 -32.96 12.99
CA ILE A 79 -12.60 -33.72 13.30
C ILE A 79 -13.13 -34.53 12.11
N GLY A 80 -12.44 -34.51 10.96
CA GLY A 80 -12.76 -35.33 9.78
C GLY A 80 -13.98 -34.90 8.99
N LEU A 81 -14.46 -33.66 9.17
CA LEU A 81 -15.63 -33.13 8.44
C LEU A 81 -15.31 -32.70 7.01
N ILE A 82 -14.06 -32.33 6.74
CA ILE A 82 -13.57 -31.89 5.43
C ILE A 82 -12.17 -32.47 5.20
N LYS A 83 -11.83 -32.74 3.94
CA LYS A 83 -10.60 -33.41 3.51
C LYS A 83 -9.69 -32.47 2.75
#